data_AF-A0A6B2NMB3-F1
#
_entry.id   AF-A0A6B2NMB3-F1
#
_cell.length_a   1.000
_cell.length_b   1.000
_cell.length_c   1.000
_cell.angle_alpha   90.00
_cell.angle_beta   90.00
_cell.angle_gamma   90.00
#
_symmetry.space_group_name_H-M   'P 1'
#
loop_
_entity.id
_entity.type
_entity.pdbx_description
1 polymer ?
#
loop_
_entity_poly.entity_id
_entity_poly.type
_entity_poly.pdbx_seq_one_letter_code
_entity_poly.pdbx_strand_id
1 'polypeptide(L)'
;MTEIEPSTMWIVIAGLAFGSFGLRFVFIGLVGDRPLPGWLLRHLRYTAVAILPALIAPLVIWPQATGGQPDVPRMSAAAVALAAGYWSKNVLVAIFSGAGTLYGLLYLLG
;
A
#
# COMPACT_ATOMS: atom_id res chain seq x y z
N MET A 1 11.50 -14.58 20.89
CA MET A 1 11.28 -13.15 20.57
C MET A 1 12.62 -12.47 20.76
N THR A 2 13.24 -11.94 19.70
CA THR A 2 14.51 -11.21 19.80
C THR A 2 14.26 -9.87 20.47
N GLU A 3 14.76 -9.69 21.69
CA GLU A 3 14.77 -8.42 22.41
C GLU A 3 15.52 -7.38 21.55
N ILE A 4 14.88 -6.26 21.22
CA ILE A 4 15.53 -5.18 20.47
C ILE A 4 16.43 -4.41 21.43
N GLU A 5 17.71 -4.28 21.09
CA GLU A 5 18.65 -3.51 21.91
C GLU A 5 18.17 -2.04 22.05
N PRO A 6 18.11 -1.48 23.26
CA PRO A 6 17.57 -0.13 23.48
C PRO A 6 18.26 0.94 22.63
N SER A 7 19.57 0.80 22.43
CA SER A 7 20.39 1.66 21.57
C SER A 7 19.88 1.68 20.13
N THR A 8 19.62 0.50 19.56
CA THR A 8 19.08 0.32 18.20
C THR A 8 17.69 0.95 18.08
N MET A 9 16.82 0.73 19.07
CA MET A 9 15.49 1.33 19.09
C MET A 9 15.57 2.88 19.03
N TRP A 10 16.38 3.49 19.89
CA TRP A 10 16.54 4.95 19.93
C TRP A 10 17.14 5.51 18.64
N ILE A 11 18.12 4.82 18.05
CA ILE A 11 18.71 5.22 16.76
C ILE A 11 17.65 5.19 15.66
N VAL A 12 16.83 4.14 15.58
CA VAL A 12 15.76 4.03 14.59
C VAL A 12 14.72 5.12 14.78
N ILE A 13 14.29 5.39 16.03
CA ILE A 13 13.32 6.45 16.34
C ILE A 13 13.89 7.81 15.93
N ALA A 14 15.11 8.14 16.34
CA ALA A 14 15.75 9.41 16.01
C ALA A 14 15.94 9.53 14.48
N GLY A 15 16.42 8.49 13.81
CA GLY A 15 16.60 8.45 12.37
C GLY A 15 15.29 8.68 11.60
N LEU A 16 14.20 8.00 12.00
CA LEU A 16 12.87 8.21 11.42
C LEU A 16 12.34 9.61 11.68
N ALA A 17 12.54 10.14 12.89
CA ALA A 17 12.12 11.49 13.25
C ALA A 17 12.84 12.55 12.40
N PHE A 18 14.18 12.48 12.32
CA PHE A 18 14.97 13.41 11.50
C PHE A 18 14.69 13.23 10.01
N GLY A 19 14.56 12.01 9.52
CA GLY A 19 14.24 11.74 8.12
C GLY A 19 12.86 12.28 7.71
N SER A 20 11.83 12.04 8.52
CA SER A 20 10.47 12.54 8.29
C SER A 20 10.41 14.07 8.36
N PHE A 21 11.05 14.66 9.39
CA PHE A 21 11.16 16.11 9.52
C PHE A 21 11.91 16.74 8.33
N GLY A 22 13.06 16.17 7.95
CA GLY A 22 13.87 16.65 6.82
C GLY A 22 13.11 16.60 5.50
N LEU A 23 12.45 15.48 5.18
CA LEU A 23 11.60 15.36 4.00
C LEU A 23 10.51 16.43 3.98
N ARG A 24 9.81 16.61 5.10
CA ARG A 24 8.75 17.63 5.21
C ARG A 24 9.31 19.06 5.10
N PHE A 25 10.47 19.30 5.68
CA PHE A 25 11.16 20.59 5.63
C PHE A 25 11.62 20.95 4.20
N VAL A 26 11.99 19.98 3.37
CA VAL A 26 12.31 20.23 1.95
C VAL A 26 11.10 20.82 1.22
N PHE A 27 9.89 20.29 1.44
CA PHE A 27 8.67 20.80 0.80
C PHE A 27 8.22 22.15 1.36
N ILE A 28 8.28 22.36 2.68
CA ILE A 28 7.77 23.60 3.30
C ILE A 28 8.84 24.70 3.30
N GLY A 29 10.08 24.36 3.66
CA GLY A 29 11.17 25.32 3.87
C GLY A 29 11.99 25.63 2.61
N LEU A 30 12.31 24.64 1.77
CA LEU A 30 13.14 24.86 0.58
C LEU A 30 12.32 25.26 -0.66
N VAL A 31 11.18 24.62 -0.88
CA VAL A 31 10.25 24.96 -1.96
C VAL A 31 9.40 26.17 -1.57
N GLY A 32 8.73 26.15 -0.42
CA GLY A 32 7.88 27.25 0.04
C GLY A 32 6.82 27.62 -1.00
N ASP A 33 6.71 28.92 -1.33
CA ASP A 33 5.79 29.46 -2.34
C ASP A 33 6.36 29.48 -3.77
N ARG A 34 7.51 28.85 -4.03
CA ARG A 34 8.10 28.86 -5.37
C ARG A 34 7.30 27.96 -6.33
N PRO A 35 7.13 28.38 -7.60
CA PRO A 35 6.51 27.53 -8.61
C PRO A 35 7.35 26.26 -8.79
N LEU A 36 6.76 25.11 -8.46
CA LEU A 36 7.37 23.80 -8.61
C LEU A 36 7.58 23.47 -10.09
N PRO A 37 8.76 22.95 -10.49
CA PRO A 37 8.99 22.58 -11.88
C PRO A 37 8.06 21.43 -12.29
N GLY A 38 7.56 21.48 -13.53
CA GLY A 38 6.53 20.55 -14.01
C GLY A 38 6.91 19.06 -13.94
N TRP A 39 8.20 18.73 -14.02
CA TRP A 39 8.68 17.35 -13.85
C TRP A 39 8.42 16.83 -12.42
N LEU A 40 8.59 17.67 -11.39
CA LEU A 40 8.39 17.28 -9.99
C LEU A 40 6.90 17.09 -9.70
N LEU A 41 6.06 18.00 -10.18
CA LEU A 41 4.59 17.87 -10.08
C LEU A 41 4.08 16.59 -10.75
N ARG A 42 4.66 16.22 -11.90
CA ARG A 42 4.30 14.97 -12.59
C ARG A 42 4.56 13.76 -11.69
N HIS A 43 5.75 13.65 -11.09
CA HIS A 43 6.08 12.53 -10.20
C HIS A 43 5.19 12.51 -8.96
N LEU A 44 4.96 13.67 -8.31
CA LEU A 44 4.08 13.77 -7.14
C LEU A 44 2.65 13.30 -7.43
N ARG A 45 2.14 13.60 -8.63
CA ARG A 45 0.79 13.20 -9.05
C ARG A 45 0.65 11.69 -9.27
N TYR A 46 1.75 10.98 -9.54
CA TYR A 46 1.77 9.52 -9.71
C TYR A 46 2.07 8.76 -8.42
N THR A 47 2.56 9.42 -7.37
CA THR A 47 2.92 8.76 -6.10
C THR A 47 1.76 7.99 -5.48
N ALA A 48 0.58 8.60 -5.36
CA ALA A 48 -0.58 7.94 -4.77
C ALA A 48 -1.03 6.71 -5.60
N VAL A 49 -1.02 6.84 -6.92
CA VAL A 49 -1.39 5.77 -7.86
C VAL A 49 -0.37 4.63 -7.82
N ALA A 50 0.91 4.91 -7.54
CA ALA A 50 1.95 3.89 -7.42
C ALA A 50 1.97 3.20 -6.04
N ILE A 51 1.70 3.94 -4.95
CA ILE A 51 1.74 3.39 -3.58
C ILE A 51 0.62 2.38 -3.35
N LEU A 52 -0.60 2.65 -3.82
CA LEU A 52 -1.74 1.78 -3.53
C LEU A 52 -1.52 0.33 -4.05
N PRO A 53 -1.14 0.10 -5.31
CA PRO A 53 -0.79 -1.24 -5.78
C PRO A 53 0.43 -1.83 -5.08
N ALA A 54 1.45 -1.03 -4.77
CA ALA A 54 2.65 -1.50 -4.08
C ALA A 54 2.36 -2.04 -2.67
N LEU A 55 1.36 -1.47 -1.99
CA LEU A 55 0.90 -1.95 -0.69
C LEU A 55 0.09 -3.26 -0.81
N ILE A 56 -0.76 -3.37 -1.84
CA ILE A 56 -1.74 -4.46 -1.97
C ILE A 56 -1.14 -5.69 -2.66
N ALA A 57 -0.31 -5.52 -3.70
CA ALA A 57 0.27 -6.60 -4.49
C ALA A 57 0.99 -7.68 -3.66
N PRO A 58 1.89 -7.36 -2.69
CA PRO A 58 2.54 -8.38 -1.89
C PRO A 58 1.55 -9.14 -0.99
N LEU A 59 0.49 -8.49 -0.52
CA LEU A 59 -0.55 -9.13 0.31
C LEU A 59 -1.39 -10.15 -0.46
N VAL A 60 -1.49 -9.99 -1.79
CA VAL A 60 -2.21 -10.90 -2.68
C VAL A 60 -1.31 -12.03 -3.17
N ILE A 61 -0.10 -11.72 -3.61
CA ILE A 61 0.80 -12.70 -4.27
C ILE A 61 1.58 -13.54 -3.24
N TRP A 62 2.04 -12.92 -2.14
CA TRP A 62 2.74 -13.59 -1.04
C TRP A 62 2.06 -13.29 0.29
N PRO A 63 0.85 -13.83 0.52
CA PRO A 63 0.12 -13.55 1.73
C PRO A 63 0.91 -14.05 2.94
N GLN A 64 1.15 -13.16 3.91
CA GLN A 64 1.78 -13.54 5.18
C GLN A 64 0.92 -14.57 5.94
N ALA A 65 -0.40 -14.59 5.67
CA ALA A 65 -1.35 -15.53 6.26
C ALA A 65 -1.16 -16.99 5.81
N THR A 66 -0.61 -17.24 4.62
CA THR A 66 -0.35 -18.58 4.06
C THR A 66 1.15 -18.91 4.03
N GLY A 67 1.97 -18.23 4.86
CA GLY A 67 3.41 -18.46 4.92
C GLY A 67 4.14 -18.15 3.61
N GLY A 68 3.58 -17.28 2.75
CA GLY A 68 4.17 -16.92 1.47
C GLY A 68 3.80 -17.83 0.30
N GLN A 69 2.88 -18.78 0.47
CA GLN A 69 2.32 -19.53 -0.66
C GLN A 69 1.15 -18.76 -1.31
N PRO A 70 1.13 -18.66 -2.65
CA PRO A 70 0.03 -18.03 -3.37
C PRO A 70 -1.26 -18.82 -3.12
N ASP A 71 -2.29 -18.10 -2.70
CA ASP A 71 -3.56 -18.67 -2.27
C ASP A 71 -4.66 -18.37 -3.32
N VAL A 72 -5.32 -19.41 -3.81
CA VAL A 72 -6.31 -19.32 -4.89
C VAL A 72 -7.47 -18.36 -4.55
N PRO A 73 -8.05 -18.36 -3.32
CA PRO A 73 -9.09 -17.42 -2.91
C PRO A 73 -8.64 -15.95 -2.90
N ARG A 74 -7.40 -15.66 -2.51
CA ARG A 74 -6.89 -14.27 -2.45
C ARG A 74 -6.61 -13.71 -3.83
N MET A 75 -6.02 -14.52 -4.72
CA MET A 75 -5.75 -14.11 -6.10
C MET A 75 -7.04 -13.90 -6.89
N SER A 76 -8.02 -14.79 -6.74
CA SER A 76 -9.33 -14.65 -7.39
C SER A 76 -10.13 -13.45 -6.85
N ALA A 77 -10.13 -13.22 -5.53
CA ALA A 77 -10.75 -12.04 -4.95
C ALA A 77 -10.12 -10.74 -5.46
N ALA A 78 -8.79 -10.68 -5.58
CA ALA A 78 -8.09 -9.53 -6.15
C ALA A 78 -8.43 -9.31 -7.63
N ALA A 79 -8.48 -10.38 -8.43
CA ALA A 79 -8.86 -10.32 -9.84
C ALA A 79 -10.31 -9.83 -10.01
N VAL A 80 -11.24 -10.33 -9.21
CA VAL A 80 -12.64 -9.90 -9.23
C VAL A 80 -12.79 -8.45 -8.79
N ALA A 81 -12.10 -8.03 -7.72
CA ALA A 81 -12.12 -6.64 -7.26
C ALA A 81 -11.60 -5.67 -8.35
N LEU A 82 -10.51 -6.04 -9.04
CA LEU A 82 -9.96 -5.25 -10.15
C LEU A 82 -10.91 -5.21 -11.35
N ALA A 83 -11.46 -6.35 -11.77
CA ALA A 83 -12.38 -6.42 -12.90
C ALA A 83 -13.68 -5.63 -12.63
N ALA A 84 -14.28 -5.82 -11.45
CA ALA A 84 -15.48 -5.12 -11.03
C ALA A 84 -15.24 -3.62 -10.87
N GLY A 85 -14.11 -3.21 -10.27
CA GLY A 85 -13.73 -1.81 -10.14
C GLY A 85 -13.47 -1.13 -11.48
N TYR A 86 -12.81 -1.82 -12.40
CA TYR A 86 -12.54 -1.31 -13.74
C TYR A 86 -13.84 -1.12 -14.55
N TRP A 87 -14.76 -2.08 -14.50
CA TRP A 87 -15.98 -2.02 -15.29
C TRP A 87 -17.04 -1.10 -14.69
N SER A 88 -17.31 -1.23 -13.38
CA SER A 88 -18.34 -0.43 -12.72
C SER A 88 -17.91 1.02 -12.46
N LYS A 89 -16.60 1.31 -12.49
CA LYS A 89 -15.98 2.56 -12.03
C LYS A 89 -16.46 2.98 -10.62
N ASN A 90 -16.95 2.02 -9.84
CA ASN A 90 -17.52 2.22 -8.51
C ASN A 90 -16.71 1.44 -7.47
N VAL A 91 -16.11 2.18 -6.55
CA VAL A 91 -15.25 1.64 -5.49
C VAL A 91 -16.03 0.68 -4.57
N LEU A 92 -17.30 0.99 -4.27
CA LEU A 92 -18.12 0.14 -3.40
C LEU A 92 -18.35 -1.24 -4.04
N VAL A 93 -18.66 -1.28 -5.34
CA VAL A 93 -18.86 -2.54 -6.07
C VAL A 93 -17.59 -3.38 -6.09
N ALA A 94 -16.42 -2.75 -6.27
CA ALA A 94 -15.13 -3.43 -6.20
C ALA A 94 -14.86 -4.04 -4.82
N ILE A 95 -15.12 -3.28 -3.75
CA ILE A 95 -14.91 -3.75 -2.37
C ILE A 95 -15.85 -4.92 -2.04
N PHE A 96 -17.15 -4.77 -2.31
CA PHE A 96 -18.13 -5.81 -1.96
C PHE A 96 -17.98 -7.07 -2.81
N SER A 97 -17.67 -6.94 -4.11
CA SER A 97 -17.43 -8.11 -4.98
C SER A 97 -16.14 -8.86 -4.60
N GLY A 98 -15.06 -8.13 -4.31
CA GLY A 98 -13.80 -8.73 -3.83
C GLY A 98 -13.97 -9.43 -2.48
N ALA A 99 -14.60 -8.76 -1.51
CA ALA A 99 -14.89 -9.34 -0.21
C ALA A 99 -15.81 -10.57 -0.34
N GLY A 100 -16.89 -10.46 -1.09
CA GLY A 100 -17.82 -11.57 -1.35
C GLY A 100 -17.13 -12.77 -1.99
N THR A 101 -16.21 -12.53 -2.94
CA THR A 101 -15.41 -13.59 -3.57
C THR A 101 -14.47 -14.26 -2.58
N LEU A 102 -13.77 -13.47 -1.76
CA LEU A 102 -12.85 -13.98 -0.74
C LEU A 102 -13.60 -14.85 0.29
N TYR A 103 -14.65 -14.31 0.91
CA TYR A 103 -15.43 -15.05 1.91
C TYR A 103 -16.17 -16.24 1.31
N GLY A 104 -16.68 -16.11 0.08
CA GLY A 104 -17.36 -17.21 -0.62
C GLY A 104 -16.41 -18.37 -0.94
N LEU A 105 -15.20 -18.08 -1.44
CA LEU A 105 -14.22 -19.12 -1.72
C LEU A 105 -13.62 -19.71 -0.44
N LEU A 106 -13.40 -18.90 0.60
CA LEU A 106 -12.99 -19.42 1.90
C LEU A 106 -14.08 -20.32 2.52
N TYR A 107 -15.36 -20.06 2.27
CA TYR A 107 -16.45 -20.92 2.72
C TYR A 107 -16.57 -22.21 1.90
N LEU A 108 -16.24 -22.17 0.60
CA LEU A 108 -16.33 -23.34 -0.30
C LEU A 108 -15.09 -24.25 -0.26
N LEU A 109 -13.91 -23.69 0.00
CA LEU A 109 -12.64 -24.42 0.10
C LEU A 109 -12.20 -24.65 1.55
N GLY A 110 -12.90 -24.07 2.53
CA GLY A 110 -12.64 -24.18 3.96
C GLY A 110 -13.11 -25.49 4.57
#